data_AF-A0A371HEY6-F1
#
_entry.id   AF-A0A371HEY6-F1
#
_cell.length_a   1.000
_cell.length_b   1.000
_cell.length_c   1.000
_cell.angle_alpha   90.00
_cell.angle_beta   90.00
_cell.angle_gamma   90.00
#
_symmetry.space_group_name_H-M   'P 1'
#
loop_
_entity.id
_entity.type
_entity.pdbx_description
1 polymer ?
#
loop_
_entity_poly.entity_id
_entity_poly.type
_entity_poly.pdbx_seq_one_letter_code
_entity_poly.pdbx_strand_id
1 'polypeptide(L)'
;MENNDRTLKKLATPASCINHGAFNAHHWSQLKFHGLAGEDPHKHLKEFHVVCSTMRPQGIPEDHVKMKAFPFSLDGAAKDWLYLQPVLFNT
;
A
#
# COMPACT_ATOMS: atom_id res chain seq x y z
N MET A 1 15.72 -16.09 -21.91
CA MET A 1 15.77 -15.32 -20.65
C MET A 1 14.61 -14.35 -20.68
N GLU A 2 13.42 -14.78 -20.25
CA GLU A 2 12.21 -13.96 -20.30
C GLU A 2 11.25 -14.44 -19.19
N ASN A 3 11.38 -13.89 -17.98
CA ASN A 3 10.40 -14.21 -16.91
C ASN A 3 10.31 -13.20 -15.74
N ASN A 4 11.09 -12.12 -15.74
CA ASN A 4 11.04 -11.10 -14.69
C ASN A 4 9.96 -10.03 -14.96
N ASP A 5 9.73 -9.68 -16.23
CA ASP A 5 8.79 -8.62 -16.61
C ASP A 5 7.31 -9.02 -16.41
N ARG A 6 6.96 -10.29 -16.64
CA ARG A 6 5.60 -10.82 -16.41
C ARG A 6 5.23 -10.81 -14.93
N THR A 7 6.20 -11.14 -14.06
CA THR A 7 6.02 -11.17 -12.60
C THR A 7 5.85 -9.75 -12.04
N LEU A 8 6.62 -8.79 -12.55
CA LEU A 8 6.49 -7.37 -12.23
C LEU A 8 5.17 -6.77 -12.73
N LYS A 9 4.74 -7.09 -13.94
CA LYS A 9 3.44 -6.66 -14.51
C LYS A 9 2.26 -7.25 -13.74
N LYS A 10 2.38 -8.49 -13.28
CA LYS A 10 1.36 -9.15 -12.44
C LYS A 10 1.24 -8.41 -11.10
N LEU A 11 2.35 -8.11 -10.42
CA LEU A 11 2.38 -7.33 -9.17
C LEU A 11 2.03 -5.84 -9.30
N ALA A 12 2.10 -5.27 -10.50
CA ALA A 12 1.69 -3.88 -10.76
C ALA A 12 0.18 -3.67 -10.68
N THR A 13 -0.61 -4.75 -10.68
CA THR A 13 -2.04 -4.71 -10.46
C THR A 13 -2.30 -5.07 -9.00
N PRO A 14 -2.93 -4.21 -8.18
CA PRO A 14 -3.27 -4.52 -6.78
C PRO A 14 -4.05 -5.83 -6.67
N ALA A 15 -4.85 -6.12 -7.70
CA ALA A 15 -5.58 -7.36 -7.86
C ALA A 15 -4.69 -8.62 -7.80
N SER A 16 -3.45 -8.62 -8.29
CA SER A 16 -2.59 -9.81 -8.21
C SER A 16 -2.14 -10.14 -6.79
N CYS A 17 -1.91 -9.13 -5.97
CA CYS A 17 -1.56 -9.30 -4.57
C CYS A 17 -2.80 -9.80 -3.79
N ILE A 18 -3.98 -9.36 -4.23
CA ILE A 18 -5.28 -9.76 -3.70
C ILE A 18 -5.66 -11.20 -4.11
N ASN A 19 -5.31 -11.62 -5.32
CA ASN A 19 -5.70 -12.93 -5.88
C ASN A 19 -4.83 -14.11 -5.40
N HIS A 20 -3.70 -13.88 -4.72
CA HIS A 20 -2.86 -14.95 -4.17
C HIS A 20 -3.15 -15.26 -2.69
N GLY A 21 -4.31 -14.84 -2.18
CA GLY A 21 -4.76 -15.15 -0.80
C GLY A 21 -4.06 -14.35 0.31
N ALA A 22 -3.25 -13.34 -0.04
CA ALA A 22 -2.47 -12.56 0.93
C ALA A 22 -3.16 -11.27 1.41
N PHE A 23 -4.09 -10.68 0.65
CA PHE A 23 -4.86 -9.51 1.10
C PHE A 23 -6.20 -9.95 1.66
N ASN A 24 -6.24 -10.23 2.96
CA ASN A 24 -7.52 -10.28 3.66
C ASN A 24 -8.12 -8.88 3.63
N ALA A 25 -9.17 -8.66 2.82
CA ALA A 25 -9.90 -7.40 2.73
C ALA A 25 -10.31 -6.85 4.12
N HIS A 26 -10.51 -7.76 5.08
CA HIS A 26 -10.75 -7.46 6.48
C HIS A 26 -9.62 -6.64 7.16
N HIS A 27 -8.34 -6.98 6.93
CA HIS A 27 -7.22 -6.24 7.52
C HIS A 27 -7.06 -4.84 6.91
N TRP A 28 -7.31 -4.69 5.60
CA TRP A 28 -7.22 -3.40 4.92
C TRP A 28 -8.37 -2.45 5.29
N SER A 29 -9.56 -3.00 5.57
CA SER A 29 -10.70 -2.21 6.03
C SER A 29 -10.44 -1.53 7.37
N GLN A 30 -9.63 -2.13 8.25
CA GLN A 30 -9.31 -1.54 9.55
C GLN A 30 -8.14 -0.55 9.50
N LEU A 31 -7.36 -0.58 8.41
CA LEU A 31 -6.17 0.25 8.24
C LEU A 31 -6.47 1.58 7.54
N LYS A 32 -7.75 1.91 7.30
CA LYS A 32 -8.16 3.13 6.61
C LYS A 32 -7.88 4.38 7.44
N PHE A 33 -7.01 5.24 6.92
CA PHE A 33 -6.74 6.56 7.48
C PHE A 33 -7.37 7.63 6.60
N HIS A 34 -8.27 8.41 7.17
CA HIS A 34 -9.07 9.42 6.48
C HIS A 34 -8.45 10.82 6.56
N GLY A 35 -7.50 11.02 7.48
CA GLY A 35 -6.91 12.34 7.76
C GLY A 35 -7.78 13.19 8.68
N LEU A 36 -8.60 12.58 9.53
CA LEU A 36 -9.48 13.31 10.45
C LEU A 36 -8.72 13.74 11.71
N ALA A 37 -9.15 14.84 12.34
CA ALA A 37 -8.49 15.41 13.53
C ALA A 37 -8.43 14.46 14.75
N GLY A 38 -9.25 13.40 14.78
CA GLY A 38 -9.25 12.38 15.84
C GLY A 38 -8.47 11.10 15.49
N GLU A 39 -7.93 10.98 14.28
CA GLU A 39 -7.10 9.85 13.89
C GLU A 39 -5.63 10.13 14.22
N ASP A 40 -4.90 9.09 14.64
CA ASP A 40 -3.46 9.19 14.93
C ASP A 40 -2.63 8.68 13.74
N PRO A 41 -1.89 9.56 13.05
CA PRO A 41 -1.03 9.17 11.94
C PRO A 41 0.08 8.18 12.35
N HIS A 42 0.60 8.26 13.58
CA HIS A 42 1.67 7.37 14.05
C HIS A 42 1.14 5.96 14.29
N LYS A 43 -0.05 5.85 14.87
CA LYS A 43 -0.75 4.58 15.02
C LYS A 43 -1.00 3.93 13.66
N HIS A 44 -1.50 4.71 12.70
CA HIS A 44 -1.72 4.23 11.33
C HIS A 44 -0.42 3.70 10.70
N LEU A 45 0.67 4.46 10.77
CA LEU A 45 1.96 4.04 10.19
C LEU A 45 2.52 2.76 10.84
N LYS A 46 2.34 2.60 12.15
CA LYS A 46 2.78 1.41 12.88
C LYS A 46 1.98 0.17 12.46
N GLU A 47 0.66 0.28 12.39
CA GLU A 47 -0.22 -0.80 11.92
C GLU A 47 0.06 -1.12 10.44
N PHE A 48 0.27 -0.10 9.62
CA PHE A 48 0.60 -0.24 8.21
C PHE A 48 1.92 -0.99 8.00
N HIS A 49 2.94 -0.68 8.81
CA HIS A 49 4.20 -1.41 8.78
C HIS A 49 4.00 -2.90 9.07
N VAL A 50 3.28 -3.25 10.14
CA VAL A 50 3.01 -4.64 10.53
C VAL A 50 2.26 -5.40 9.43
N VAL A 51 1.23 -4.79 8.85
CA VAL A 51 0.47 -5.39 7.75
C VAL A 51 1.35 -5.60 6.52
N CYS A 52 2.17 -4.63 6.14
CA CYS A 52 3.09 -4.78 5.01
C CYS A 52 4.15 -5.86 5.23
N SER A 53 4.71 -5.96 6.44
CA SER A 53 5.72 -6.98 6.77
C SER A 53 5.15 -8.40 6.75
N THR A 54 3.91 -8.58 7.25
CA THR A 54 3.24 -9.89 7.27
C THR A 54 2.76 -10.34 5.89
N MET A 55 2.45 -9.39 5.01
CA MET A 55 1.95 -9.66 3.67
C MET A 55 3.03 -9.64 2.58
N ARG A 56 4.29 -9.45 2.96
CA ARG A 56 5.42 -9.33 2.04
C ARG A 56 5.69 -10.65 1.32
N PRO A 57 5.58 -10.71 -0.03
CA PRO A 57 5.97 -11.89 -0.79
C PRO A 57 7.47 -12.15 -0.69
N GLN A 58 7.87 -13.41 -0.67
CA GLN A 58 9.28 -13.79 -0.66
C GLN A 58 9.99 -13.27 -1.93
N GLY A 59 11.14 -12.62 -1.76
CA GLY A 59 11.91 -12.05 -2.87
C GLY A 59 11.51 -10.64 -3.29
N ILE A 60 10.54 -10.00 -2.63
CA ILE A 60 10.19 -8.60 -2.86
C ILE A 60 10.68 -7.73 -1.69
N PRO A 61 11.42 -6.63 -1.96
CA PRO A 61 11.79 -5.67 -0.92
C PRO A 61 10.56 -5.09 -0.23
N GLU A 62 10.64 -4.93 1.09
CA GLU A 62 9.51 -4.45 1.89
C GLU A 62 9.06 -3.03 1.50
N ASP A 63 10.00 -2.18 1.11
CA ASP A 63 9.71 -0.80 0.71
C ASP A 63 8.90 -0.74 -0.59
N HIS A 64 9.10 -1.70 -1.51
CA HIS A 64 8.26 -1.84 -2.69
C HIS A 64 6.82 -2.24 -2.33
N VAL A 65 6.64 -3.11 -1.33
CA VAL A 65 5.31 -3.48 -0.84
C VAL A 65 4.64 -2.27 -0.21
N LYS A 66 5.33 -1.56 0.69
CA LYS A 66 4.82 -0.34 1.33
C LYS A 66 4.45 0.72 0.30
N MET A 67 5.33 1.03 -0.65
CA MET A 67 5.07 2.04 -1.68
C MET A 67 3.81 1.71 -2.51
N LYS A 68 3.62 0.44 -2.88
CA LYS A 68 2.44 0.01 -3.65
C LYS A 68 1.18 -0.07 -2.79
N ALA A 69 1.30 -0.37 -1.52
CA ALA A 69 0.17 -0.58 -0.62
C ALA A 69 -0.33 0.71 0.07
N PHE A 70 0.52 1.72 0.20
CA PHE A 70 0.20 2.98 0.90
C PHE A 70 -1.05 3.69 0.38
N PRO A 71 -1.29 3.82 -0.94
CA PRO A 71 -2.54 4.43 -1.43
C PRO A 71 -3.81 3.67 -1.03
N PHE A 72 -3.70 2.39 -0.68
CA PHE A 72 -4.83 1.55 -0.25
C PHE A 72 -5.14 1.71 1.24
N SER A 73 -4.15 2.11 2.04
CA SER A 73 -4.33 2.39 3.47
C SER A 73 -4.96 3.77 3.71
N LEU A 74 -4.98 4.64 2.71
CA LEU A 74 -5.63 5.94 2.79
C LEU A 74 -7.08 5.90 2.30
N ASP A 75 -7.88 6.80 2.85
CA ASP A 75 -9.22 7.15 2.37
C ASP A 75 -9.50 8.64 2.53
N GLY A 76 -10.64 9.09 2.00
CA GLY A 76 -11.12 10.47 2.13
C GLY A 76 -10.05 11.53 1.84
N ALA A 77 -9.94 12.52 2.73
CA ALA A 77 -9.05 13.67 2.57
C ALA A 77 -7.57 13.29 2.50
N ALA A 78 -7.15 12.25 3.23
CA ALA A 78 -5.77 11.76 3.17
C ALA A 78 -5.42 11.14 1.81
N LYS A 79 -6.37 10.39 1.23
CA LYS A 79 -6.21 9.82 -0.10
C LYS A 79 -6.20 10.91 -1.16
N ASP A 80 -7.11 11.87 -1.06
CA ASP A 80 -7.15 13.03 -1.95
C ASP A 80 -5.83 13.81 -1.90
N TRP A 81 -5.28 14.06 -0.71
CA TRP A 81 -3.97 14.69 -0.54
C TRP A 81 -2.86 13.96 -1.31
N LEU A 82 -2.81 12.61 -1.23
CA LEU A 82 -1.79 11.82 -1.94
C LEU A 82 -1.90 11.95 -3.45
N TYR A 83 -3.12 11.99 -4.00
CA TYR A 83 -3.34 12.13 -5.45
C TYR A 83 -3.26 13.59 -5.93
N LEU A 84 -3.40 14.56 -5.02
CA LEU A 84 -3.21 15.99 -5.25
C LEU A 84 -1.76 16.45 -5.02
N GLN A 85 -0.82 15.52 -4.77
CA GLN A 85 0.62 15.80 -4.74
C GLN A 85 1.37 15.90 -6.10
N PRO A 86 0.78 15.93 -7.33
CA PRO A 86 1.60 16.14 -8.51
C PRO A 86 2.08 17.59 -8.47
N VAL A 87 3.38 17.80 -8.16
CA VAL A 87 4.29 18.87 -8.63
C VAL A 87 5.55 19.03 -7.75
N LEU A 88 5.64 18.49 -6.52
CA LEU A 88 6.76 18.84 -5.61
C LEU A 88 8.02 17.95 -5.65
N PHE A 89 8.06 16.86 -6.43
CA PHE A 89 9.24 15.96 -6.50
C PHE A 89 10.05 16.07 -7.81
N ASN A 90 9.81 17.10 -8.63
CA ASN A 90 10.55 17.35 -9.87
C ASN A 90 11.42 18.63 -9.78
N THR A 91 12.25 18.78 -8.75
CA THR A 91 13.28 19.84 -8.72
C THR A 91 14.58 19.29 -8.16
#